data_AF-A0A954HHG3-F1
#
_entry.id   AF-A0A954HHG3-F1
#
_cell.length_a   1.000
_cell.length_b   1.000
_cell.length_c   1.000
_cell.angle_alpha   90.00
_cell.angle_beta   90.00
_cell.angle_gamma   90.00
#
_symmetry.space_group_name_H-M   'P 1'
#
loop_
_entity.id
_entity.type
_entity.pdbx_description
1 polymer ?
#
loop_
_entity_poly.entity_id
_entity_poly.type
_entity_poly.pdbx_seq_one_letter_code
_entity_poly.pdbx_strand_id
1 'polypeptide(L)'
;MDFTDDEYDDEDLPSETVPCRNCGEQVYEDAVQCTHCGEYGPTEGGGGRRAYPQRSTWFWVLGILGTIAVIASLLRGVFGL
;
A
#
# COMPACT_ATOMS: atom_id res chain seq x y z
N MET A 1 31.59 -46.80 3.16
CA MET A 1 30.99 -45.72 3.95
C MET A 1 29.95 -45.10 3.04
N ASP A 2 28.67 -45.32 3.36
CA ASP A 2 27.53 -44.80 2.61
C ASP A 2 27.27 -43.40 3.19
N PHE A 3 27.60 -42.37 2.43
CA PHE A 3 27.25 -41.00 2.80
C PHE A 3 25.78 -40.83 2.42
N THR A 4 24.89 -41.12 3.36
CA THR A 4 23.53 -40.60 3.32
C THR A 4 23.65 -39.10 3.53
N ASP A 5 23.81 -38.36 2.42
CA ASP A 5 23.73 -36.91 2.37
C ASP A 5 22.28 -36.58 2.74
N ASP A 6 22.12 -36.11 3.97
CA ASP A 6 20.91 -35.58 4.54
C ASP A 6 20.27 -34.61 3.54
N GLU A 7 19.12 -35.02 3.03
CA GLU A 7 18.17 -34.20 2.30
C GLU A 7 18.00 -32.89 3.08
N TYR A 8 18.51 -31.79 2.50
CA TYR A 8 18.32 -30.43 3.00
C TYR A 8 16.81 -30.15 3.00
N ASP A 9 16.18 -30.54 4.09
CA ASP A 9 14.83 -30.16 4.49
C ASP A 9 14.92 -28.71 4.97
N ASP A 10 15.15 -27.80 4.02
CA ASP A 10 15.04 -26.35 4.20
C ASP A 10 13.54 -26.03 4.32
N GLU A 11 12.94 -26.53 5.42
CA GLU A 11 11.55 -26.34 5.76
C GLU A 11 11.31 -24.85 5.96
N ASP A 12 10.76 -24.22 4.92
CA ASP A 12 9.81 -23.11 4.99
C ASP A 12 9.98 -22.24 6.25
N LEU A 13 11.15 -21.60 6.43
CA LEU A 13 11.29 -20.56 7.43
C LEU A 13 10.22 -19.51 7.09
N PRO A 14 9.18 -19.33 7.92
CA PRO A 14 8.08 -18.47 7.56
C PRO A 14 8.66 -17.06 7.48
N SER A 15 8.78 -16.55 6.26
CA SER A 15 9.22 -15.19 6.02
C SER A 15 8.29 -14.26 6.78
N GLU A 16 8.79 -13.65 7.86
CA GLU A 16 7.97 -12.83 8.74
C GLU A 16 7.49 -11.60 7.96
N THR A 17 6.18 -11.37 8.00
CA THR A 17 5.57 -10.19 7.37
C THR A 17 5.16 -9.21 8.45
N VAL A 18 5.39 -7.93 8.18
CA VAL A 18 5.05 -6.81 9.04
C VAL A 18 4.08 -5.85 8.33
N PRO A 19 3.20 -5.17 9.06
CA PRO A 19 2.30 -4.20 8.45
C PRO A 19 3.06 -2.94 8.02
N CYS A 20 2.90 -2.53 6.76
CA CYS A 20 3.44 -1.29 6.23
C CYS A 20 2.90 -0.09 7.03
N ARG A 21 3.79 0.82 7.45
CA ARG A 21 3.41 2.02 8.22
C ARG A 21 2.51 2.99 7.45
N ASN A 22 2.58 2.96 6.12
CA ASN A 22 1.86 3.88 5.25
C ASN A 22 0.48 3.32 4.84
N CYS A 23 0.44 2.12 4.26
CA CYS A 23 -0.82 1.54 3.76
C CYS A 23 -1.44 0.48 4.68
N GLY A 24 -0.71 -0.04 5.67
CA GLY A 24 -1.18 -1.08 6.59
C GLY A 24 -1.20 -2.50 6.04
N GLU A 25 -0.74 -2.71 4.81
CA GLU A 25 -0.70 -4.04 4.18
C GLU A 25 0.50 -4.86 4.68
N GLN A 26 0.38 -6.20 4.66
CA GLN A 26 1.45 -7.10 5.07
C GLN A 26 2.55 -7.12 4.01
N VAL A 27 3.78 -6.82 4.42
CA VAL A 27 4.97 -6.84 3.57
C VAL A 27 6.06 -7.60 4.30
N TYR A 28 6.94 -8.29 3.57
CA TYR A 28 8.09 -8.96 4.18
C TYR A 28 8.97 -7.96 4.94
N GLU A 29 9.50 -8.38 6.08
CA GLU A 29 10.34 -7.53 6.92
C GLU A 29 11.62 -7.03 6.22
N ASP A 30 12.14 -7.81 5.28
CA ASP A 30 13.32 -7.51 4.46
C ASP A 30 12.98 -6.64 3.24
N ALA A 31 11.71 -6.35 3.00
CA ALA A 31 11.29 -5.56 1.86
C ALA A 31 11.73 -4.09 2.03
N VAL A 32 12.68 -3.69 1.18
CA VAL A 32 13.17 -2.30 1.07
C VAL A 32 12.04 -1.31 0.68
N GLN A 33 11.03 -1.81 -0.03
CA GLN A 33 9.91 -1.03 -0.53
C GLN A 33 8.59 -1.80 -0.37
N CYS A 34 7.53 -1.11 0.06
CA CYS A 34 6.19 -1.69 0.08
C CYS A 34 5.67 -1.93 -1.35
N THR A 35 5.39 -3.18 -1.69
CA THR A 35 4.83 -3.59 -3.00
C THR A 35 3.40 -3.10 -3.25
N HIS A 36 2.70 -2.62 -2.22
CA HIS A 36 1.30 -2.19 -2.31
C HIS A 36 1.12 -0.67 -2.47
N CYS A 37 1.98 0.14 -1.84
CA CYS A 37 1.89 1.61 -1.91
C CYS A 37 3.14 2.30 -2.46
N GLY A 38 4.25 1.57 -2.63
CA GLY A 38 5.50 2.11 -3.15
C GLY A 38 6.32 2.90 -2.13
N GLU A 39 5.92 2.93 -0.85
CA GLU A 39 6.65 3.64 0.21
C GLU A 39 7.99 2.95 0.53
N TYR A 40 9.03 3.75 0.72
CA TYR A 40 10.36 3.30 1.17
C TYR A 40 10.56 3.67 2.63
N GLY A 41 10.88 2.70 3.49
CA GLY A 41 11.21 3.00 4.88
C GLY A 41 11.44 1.74 5.72
N PRO A 42 12.26 1.83 6.79
CA PRO A 42 12.55 0.71 7.65
C PRO A 42 11.26 0.17 8.28
N THR A 43 11.06 -1.12 8.13
CA THR A 43 9.98 -1.98 8.63
C THR A 43 10.03 -2.20 10.15
N GLU A 44 10.71 -1.33 10.90
CA GLU A 44 10.91 -1.47 12.34
C GLU A 44 9.68 -1.04 13.17
N GLY A 45 8.78 -1.98 13.45
CA GLY A 45 7.99 -2.05 14.69
C GLY A 45 7.22 -0.81 15.17
N GLY A 46 5.90 -0.88 15.11
CA GLY A 46 5.02 -0.32 16.14
C GLY A 46 4.73 1.19 16.08
N GLY A 47 3.47 1.54 15.78
CA GLY A 47 2.96 2.88 16.05
C GLY A 47 1.83 3.30 15.12
N GLY A 48 0.63 2.77 15.39
CA GLY A 48 -0.59 3.11 14.68
C GLY A 48 -0.86 4.61 14.69
N ARG A 49 -0.63 5.27 13.54
CA ARG A 49 -1.16 6.59 13.24
C ARG A 49 -1.98 6.48 11.97
N ARG A 50 -3.26 6.14 12.14
CA ARG A 50 -4.34 6.23 11.15
C ARG A 50 -3.85 5.86 9.74
N ALA A 51 -3.65 4.56 9.53
CA ALA A 51 -3.60 3.97 8.19
C ALA A 51 -4.96 4.18 7.53
N TYR A 52 -5.19 5.40 7.04
CA TYR A 52 -6.24 5.63 6.08
C TYR A 52 -5.77 4.89 4.83
N PRO A 53 -6.45 3.83 4.38
CA PRO A 53 -5.96 2.99 3.30
C PRO A 53 -5.78 3.88 2.07
N GLN A 54 -4.52 4.20 1.76
CA GLN A 54 -4.04 4.99 0.61
C GLN A 54 -4.29 4.28 -0.74
N ARG A 55 -5.30 3.40 -0.80
CA ARG A 55 -5.76 2.70 -1.99
C ARG A 55 -7.26 2.81 -2.23
N SER A 56 -7.98 3.61 -1.45
CA SER A 56 -9.37 3.87 -1.80
C SER A 56 -9.38 4.88 -2.94
N THR A 57 -9.24 4.38 -4.17
CA THR A 57 -9.48 5.10 -5.44
C THR A 57 -10.78 5.91 -5.41
N TRP A 58 -11.71 5.53 -4.54
CA TRP A 58 -12.89 6.28 -4.18
C TRP A 58 -12.62 7.74 -3.77
N PHE A 59 -11.54 8.07 -3.08
CA PHE A 59 -11.18 9.49 -2.80
C PHE A 59 -10.77 10.23 -4.05
N TRP A 60 -10.07 9.56 -4.95
CA TRP A 60 -9.74 10.08 -6.27
C TRP A 60 -11.02 10.34 -7.07
N VAL A 61 -11.99 9.42 -7.02
CA VAL A 61 -13.31 9.59 -7.64
C VAL A 61 -14.07 10.76 -7.03
N LEU A 62 -14.12 10.88 -5.71
CA LEU A 62 -14.79 12.01 -5.04
C LEU A 62 -14.11 13.35 -5.35
N GLY A 63 -12.77 13.38 -5.37
CA GLY A 63 -12.00 14.57 -5.72
C GLY A 63 -12.23 15.00 -7.17
N ILE A 64 -12.19 14.06 -8.12
CA ILE A 64 -12.54 14.32 -9.52
C ILE A 64 -14.00 14.80 -9.63
N LEU A 65 -14.94 14.09 -9.01
CA LEU A 65 -16.36 14.41 -9.08
C LEU A 65 -16.65 15.84 -8.59
N GLY A 66 -16.08 16.22 -7.45
CA GLY A 66 -16.19 17.57 -6.90
C GLY A 66 -15.57 18.62 -7.82
N THR A 67 -14.38 18.34 -8.36
CA THR A 67 -13.69 19.23 -9.29
C THR A 67 -14.50 19.45 -10.58
N ILE A 68 -15.05 18.38 -11.17
CA ILE A 68 -15.92 18.44 -12.35
C ILE A 68 -17.17 19.26 -12.05
N ALA A 69 -17.81 19.08 -10.89
CA ALA A 69 -19.00 19.83 -10.51
C ALA A 69 -18.73 21.34 -10.39
N VAL A 70 -17.58 21.73 -9.82
CA VAL A 70 -17.15 23.14 -9.73
C VAL A 70 -16.90 23.71 -11.13
N ILE A 71 -16.16 22.99 -11.98
CA ILE A 71 -15.87 23.41 -13.36
C ILE A 71 -17.18 23.56 -14.15
N ALA A 72 -18.11 22.61 -14.06
CA ALA A 72 -19.39 22.68 -14.73
C ALA A 72 -20.25 23.87 -14.25
N SER A 73 -20.20 24.18 -12.96
CA SER A 73 -20.89 25.33 -12.38
C SER A 73 -20.31 26.65 -12.89
N LEU A 74 -18.98 26.76 -12.94
CA LEU A 74 -18.30 27.92 -13.50
C LEU A 74 -18.56 28.06 -15.00
N LEU A 75 -18.55 26.96 -15.76
CA LEU A 75 -18.88 26.99 -17.19
C LEU A 75 -20.33 27.42 -17.41
N ARG A 76 -21.31 26.90 -16.65
CA ARG A 76 -22.71 27.37 -16.78
C ARG A 76 -22.89 28.84 -16.40
N GLY A 77 -22.15 29.33 -15.40
CA GLY A 77 -22.18 30.74 -15.01
C GLY A 77 -21.48 31.67 -16.01
N VAL A 78 -20.33 31.26 -16.55
CA VAL A 78 -19.55 32.01 -17.54
C VAL A 78 -20.20 32.00 -18.92
N PHE A 79 -20.77 30.86 -19.32
CA PHE A 79 -21.45 30.71 -20.61
C PHE A 79 -22.92 31.20 -20.59
N GLY A 80 -23.35 31.84 -19.50
CA GLY A 80 -24.50 32.74 -19.46
C GLY A 80 -25.76 32.21 -20.15
N LEU A 81 -26.53 31.41 -19.42
CA LEU A 81 -27.98 31.24 -19.64
C LEU A 81 -28.74 32.34 -18.89
#